data_AF-A0A7W4J0M0-F1
#
_entry.id   AF-A0A7W4J0M0-F1
#
_cell.length_a   1.000
_cell.length_b   1.000
_cell.length_c   1.000
_cell.angle_alpha   90.00
_cell.angle_beta   90.00
_cell.angle_gamma   90.00
#
_symmetry.space_group_name_H-M   'P 1'
#
loop_
_entity.id
_entity.type
_entity.pdbx_description
1 polymer ?
#
loop_
_entity_poly.entity_id
_entity_poly.type
_entity_poly.pdbx_seq_one_letter_code
_entity_poly.pdbx_strand_id
1 'polypeptide(L)'
;MENPLESSPERDARILAKAKEMWVADGKPASGPEAYKEAAADLIGMELNADAGQIPVEPPVPLDANGQPIEEAWLEENLGNPGGYMNELDNKRETPFATRQDEEKALKDQS
;
A
#
# COMPACT_ATOMS: atom_id res chain seq x y z
N MET A 1 -22.85 2.51 -17.03
CA MET A 1 -22.11 1.66 -16.07
C MET A 1 -22.95 1.57 -14.83
N GLU A 2 -23.48 0.40 -14.52
CA GLU A 2 -24.13 0.11 -13.23
C GLU A 2 -23.02 0.02 -12.18
N ASN A 3 -23.23 0.61 -11.00
CA ASN A 3 -22.25 0.58 -9.93
C ASN A 3 -22.32 -0.80 -9.23
N PRO A 4 -21.27 -1.64 -9.27
CA PRO A 4 -21.28 -2.97 -8.65
C PRO A 4 -21.37 -2.94 -7.11
N LEU A 5 -21.17 -1.77 -6.50
CA LEU A 5 -21.35 -1.55 -5.06
C LEU A 5 -22.76 -1.08 -4.71
N GLU A 6 -23.62 -0.83 -5.70
CA GLU A 6 -24.98 -0.35 -5.48
C GLU A 6 -25.84 -1.49 -4.89
N SER A 7 -26.49 -1.20 -3.77
CA SER A 7 -27.40 -2.12 -3.11
C SER A 7 -28.65 -2.31 -3.99
N SER A 8 -28.88 -3.54 -4.46
CA SER A 8 -30.12 -3.92 -5.15
C SER A 8 -31.06 -4.67 -4.19
N PRO A 9 -32.39 -4.51 -4.33
CA PRO A 9 -33.37 -5.27 -3.53
C PRO A 9 -33.20 -6.79 -3.67
N GLU A 10 -32.74 -7.25 -4.84
CA GLU A 10 -32.46 -8.66 -5.11
C GLU A 10 -31.25 -9.16 -4.31
N ARG A 11 -30.19 -8.36 -4.21
CA ARG A 11 -29.01 -8.67 -3.39
C ARG A 11 -29.39 -8.74 -1.92
N ASP A 12 -30.14 -7.77 -1.42
CA ASP A 12 -30.58 -7.75 -0.01
C ASP A 12 -31.44 -8.95 0.35
N ALA A 13 -32.35 -9.36 -0.55
CA ALA A 13 -33.16 -10.56 -0.37
C ALA A 13 -32.31 -11.84 -0.28
N ARG A 14 -31.27 -11.96 -1.12
CA ARG A 14 -30.31 -13.08 -1.06
C ARG A 14 -29.53 -13.10 0.26
N ILE A 15 -29.08 -11.94 0.73
CA ILE A 15 -28.36 -11.80 2.01
C ILE A 15 -29.25 -12.26 3.17
N LEU A 16 -30.51 -11.82 3.23
CA LEU A 16 -31.45 -12.22 4.29
C LEU A 16 -31.75 -13.72 4.25
N ALA A 17 -31.92 -14.30 3.05
CA ALA A 17 -32.13 -15.73 2.89
C ALA A 17 -30.91 -16.53 3.38
N LYS A 18 -29.69 -16.07 3.04
CA LYS A 18 -28.44 -16.70 3.44
C LYS A 18 -28.19 -16.59 4.95
N ALA A 19 -28.46 -15.44 5.55
CA ALA A 19 -28.37 -15.24 7.00
C ALA A 19 -29.32 -16.19 7.77
N LYS A 20 -30.54 -16.40 7.25
CA LYS A 20 -31.48 -17.37 7.81
C LYS A 20 -30.99 -18.82 7.68
N GLU A 21 -30.40 -19.17 6.54
CA GLU A 21 -29.79 -20.49 6.31
C GLU A 21 -28.68 -20.76 7.34
N MET A 22 -27.76 -19.81 7.52
CA MET A 22 -26.66 -19.91 8.49
C MET A 22 -27.17 -20.04 9.92
N TRP A 23 -28.15 -19.23 10.31
CA TRP A 23 -28.79 -19.32 11.64
C TRP A 23 -29.45 -20.68 11.88
N VAL A 24 -30.10 -21.26 10.87
CA VAL A 24 -30.70 -22.60 10.96
C VAL A 24 -29.61 -23.67 11.06
N ALA A 25 -28.53 -23.55 10.28
CA ALA A 25 -27.40 -24.48 10.31
C ALA A 25 -26.70 -24.49 11.67
N ASP A 26 -26.61 -23.34 12.34
CA ASP A 26 -26.00 -23.19 13.66
C ASP A 26 -26.96 -23.55 14.82
N GLY A 27 -28.11 -24.17 14.52
CA GLY A 27 -29.04 -24.65 15.55
C GLY A 27 -29.95 -23.58 16.15
N LYS A 28 -30.13 -22.46 15.45
CA LYS A 28 -31.03 -21.36 15.82
C LYS A 28 -30.72 -20.72 17.18
N PRO A 29 -29.51 -20.16 17.39
CA PRO A 29 -29.17 -19.46 18.62
C PRO A 29 -30.07 -18.23 18.86
N ALA A 30 -30.14 -17.78 20.11
CA ALA A 30 -31.03 -16.71 20.56
C ALA A 30 -30.76 -15.34 19.90
N SER A 31 -29.56 -15.15 19.35
CA SER A 31 -29.14 -13.95 18.61
C SER A 31 -29.93 -13.71 17.32
N GLY A 32 -30.65 -14.73 16.82
CA GLY A 32 -31.48 -14.64 15.62
C GLY A 32 -30.67 -14.57 14.31
N PRO A 33 -31.35 -14.56 13.15
CA PRO A 33 -30.69 -14.52 11.84
C PRO A 33 -29.99 -13.19 11.53
N GLU A 34 -30.40 -12.08 12.16
CA GLU A 34 -29.78 -10.78 11.95
C GLU A 34 -28.30 -10.76 12.36
N ALA A 35 -27.90 -11.57 13.34
CA ALA A 35 -26.49 -11.72 13.74
C ALA A 35 -25.59 -12.31 12.64
N TYR A 36 -26.19 -12.97 11.63
CA TYR A 36 -25.47 -13.58 10.51
C TYR A 36 -25.50 -12.71 9.25
N LYS A 37 -26.15 -11.54 9.30
CA LYS A 37 -26.36 -10.70 8.12
C LYS A 37 -25.06 -10.20 7.50
N GLU A 38 -24.07 -9.86 8.32
CA GLU A 38 -22.73 -9.44 7.85
C GLU A 38 -22.02 -10.60 7.14
N ALA A 39 -21.88 -11.74 7.80
CA ALA A 39 -21.26 -12.93 7.21
C ALA A 39 -21.97 -13.41 5.93
N ALA A 40 -23.31 -13.30 5.90
CA ALA A 40 -24.09 -13.57 4.70
C ALA A 40 -23.83 -12.55 3.58
N ALA A 41 -23.65 -11.26 3.90
CA ALA A 41 -23.34 -10.23 2.93
C ALA A 41 -21.98 -10.44 2.27
N ASP A 42 -20.98 -10.87 3.03
CA ASP A 42 -19.65 -11.19 2.52
C ASP A 42 -19.70 -12.38 1.55
N LEU A 43 -20.36 -13.48 1.96
CA LEU A 43 -20.51 -14.66 1.12
C LEU A 43 -21.23 -14.36 -0.20
N ILE A 44 -22.37 -13.66 -0.14
CA ILE A 44 -23.10 -13.25 -1.35
C ILE A 44 -22.25 -12.29 -2.20
N GLY A 45 -21.45 -11.42 -1.57
CA GLY A 45 -20.52 -10.53 -2.26
C GLY A 45 -19.47 -11.30 -3.08
N MET A 46 -18.90 -12.36 -2.49
CA MET A 46 -17.94 -13.24 -3.16
C MET A 46 -18.61 -14.06 -4.28
N GLU A 47 -19.81 -14.60 -4.04
CA GLU A 47 -20.58 -15.36 -5.05
C GLU A 47 -20.94 -14.51 -6.28
N LEU A 48 -21.34 -13.26 -6.07
CA LEU A 48 -21.72 -12.35 -7.15
C LEU A 48 -20.52 -11.84 -7.95
N ASN A 49 -19.34 -11.83 -7.33
CA ASN A 49 -18.11 -11.30 -7.93
C ASN A 49 -17.02 -12.37 -7.92
N ALA A 50 -17.31 -13.56 -8.46
CA ALA A 50 -16.34 -14.66 -8.55
C ALA A 50 -15.06 -14.27 -9.31
N ASP A 51 -15.17 -13.31 -10.24
CA ASP A 51 -14.07 -12.80 -11.04
C ASP A 51 -13.37 -11.58 -10.41
N ALA A 52 -13.84 -11.08 -9.27
CA ALA A 52 -13.16 -9.98 -8.58
C ALA A 52 -11.74 -10.38 -8.17
N GLY A 53 -10.79 -9.49 -8.41
CA GLY A 53 -9.37 -9.74 -8.14
C GLY A 53 -8.65 -10.61 -9.17
N GLN A 54 -9.34 -11.08 -10.23
CA GLN A 54 -8.70 -11.83 -11.33
C GLN A 54 -8.11 -10.92 -12.41
N ILE A 55 -8.37 -9.60 -12.37
CA ILE A 55 -7.80 -8.66 -13.33
C ILE A 55 -6.29 -8.54 -13.04
N PRO A 56 -5.41 -8.93 -13.97
CA PRO A 56 -3.97 -8.76 -13.79
C PRO A 56 -3.66 -7.29 -13.58
N VAL A 57 -3.00 -6.97 -12.48
CA VAL A 57 -2.47 -5.62 -12.26
C VAL A 57 -1.17 -5.53 -13.03
N GLU A 58 -0.99 -4.44 -13.79
CA GLU A 58 0.30 -4.16 -14.41
C GLU A 58 1.36 -4.08 -13.30
N PRO A 59 2.46 -4.84 -13.42
CA PRO A 59 3.49 -4.82 -12.39
C PRO A 59 4.03 -3.39 -12.26
N PRO A 60 4.28 -2.91 -11.02
CA PRO A 60 4.73 -1.53 -10.78
C PRO A 60 6.13 -1.25 -11.33
N VAL A 61 6.84 -2.31 -11.73
CA VAL A 61 8.18 -2.28 -12.31
C VAL A 61 8.22 -3.18 -13.55
N PRO A 62 9.05 -2.85 -14.56
CA PRO A 62 9.28 -3.74 -15.70
C PRO A 62 9.76 -5.11 -15.22
N LEU A 63 9.19 -6.18 -15.78
CA LEU A 63 9.60 -7.56 -15.47
C LEU A 63 10.38 -8.16 -16.65
N ASP A 64 11.34 -9.03 -16.34
CA ASP A 64 12.08 -9.81 -17.33
C ASP A 64 11.24 -10.98 -17.89
N ALA A 65 11.82 -11.77 -18.80
CA ALA A 65 11.15 -12.93 -19.39
C ALA A 65 10.77 -14.03 -18.38
N ASN A 66 11.32 -14.00 -17.17
CA ASN A 66 11.05 -14.92 -16.07
C ASN A 66 10.14 -14.30 -14.99
N GLY A 67 9.63 -13.09 -15.21
CA GLY A 67 8.78 -12.38 -14.26
C GLY A 67 9.52 -11.76 -13.07
N GLN A 68 10.85 -11.62 -13.15
CA GLN A 68 11.64 -10.94 -12.12
C GLN A 68 11.69 -9.43 -12.39
N PRO A 69 11.61 -8.58 -11.36
CA PRO A 69 11.86 -7.14 -11.50
C PRO A 69 13.18 -6.86 -12.22
N ILE A 70 13.12 -6.01 -13.24
CA ILE A 70 14.31 -5.46 -13.89
C ILE A 70 14.75 -4.27 -13.06
N GLU A 71 15.88 -4.41 -12.35
CA GLU A 71 16.55 -3.28 -11.71
C GLU A 71 17.12 -2.34 -12.78
N GLU A 72 16.83 -1.04 -12.67
CA GLU A 72 17.35 -0.06 -13.62
C GLU A 72 18.83 0.18 -13.36
N ALA A 73 19.68 -0.03 -14.37
CA ALA A 73 21.15 0.03 -14.23
C ALA A 73 21.70 1.36 -13.68
N TRP A 74 20.95 2.47 -13.78
CA TRP A 74 21.36 3.75 -13.19
C TRP A 74 21.21 3.80 -11.66
N LEU A 75 20.36 2.96 -11.04
CA LEU A 75 20.32 2.81 -9.57
C LEU A 75 21.65 2.28 -9.04
N GLU A 76 22.34 1.46 -9.84
CA GLU A 76 23.61 0.84 -9.49
C GLU A 76 24.82 1.73 -9.79
N GLU A 77 24.68 2.83 -10.54
CA GLU A 77 25.80 3.75 -10.81
C GLU A 77 26.37 4.40 -9.53
N ASN A 78 25.60 4.40 -8.43
CA ASN A 78 26.10 4.77 -7.10
C ASN A 78 26.58 3.57 -6.25
N LEU A 79 26.27 2.32 -6.61
CA LEU A 79 26.80 1.12 -5.95
C LEU A 79 28.22 0.83 -6.43
N GLY A 80 29.16 1.62 -5.92
CA GLY A 80 30.56 1.56 -6.31
C GLY A 80 31.25 2.91 -6.34
N ASN A 81 30.50 4.01 -6.13
CA ASN A 81 31.09 5.29 -5.79
C ASN A 81 31.37 5.31 -4.28
N PRO A 82 32.62 5.16 -3.80
CA PRO A 82 32.93 5.22 -2.36
C PRO A 82 32.71 6.62 -1.74
N GLY A 83 32.03 7.53 -2.46
CA GLY A 83 32.34 8.95 -2.41
C GLY A 83 33.70 9.19 -3.06
N GLY A 84 33.91 10.33 -3.70
CA GLY A 84 35.26 10.78 -3.99
C GLY A 84 36.12 10.82 -2.71
N TYR A 85 37.39 11.17 -2.85
CA TYR A 85 38.22 11.47 -1.70
C TYR A 85 37.48 12.48 -0.78
N MET A 86 37.53 12.25 0.54
CA MET A 86 37.06 13.18 1.58
C MET A 86 37.57 14.63 1.42
N ASN A 87 38.55 14.86 0.54
CA ASN A 87 39.20 16.15 0.32
C ASN A 87 38.40 17.15 -0.52
N GLU A 88 37.33 16.75 -1.22
CA GLU A 88 36.46 17.70 -1.95
C GLU A 88 35.46 18.41 -1.04
N LEU A 89 35.21 17.86 0.16
CA LEU A 89 34.38 18.47 1.20
C LEU A 89 35.17 18.92 2.44
N ASP A 90 36.43 18.48 2.62
CA ASP A 90 37.26 18.76 3.81
C ASP A 90 37.39 20.24 4.19
N ASN A 91 37.29 21.16 3.23
CA ASN A 91 37.40 22.59 3.52
C ASN A 91 36.10 23.21 4.04
N LYS A 92 35.00 22.45 4.08
CA LYS A 92 33.72 22.91 4.62
C LYS A 92 33.50 22.30 5.99
N ARG A 93 33.55 23.17 6.99
CA ARG A 93 33.31 22.84 8.39
C ARG A 93 31.90 22.22 8.53
N GLU A 94 31.84 20.94 8.92
CA GLU A 94 30.58 20.20 9.10
C GLU A 94 29.84 20.50 10.41
N THR A 95 30.50 21.19 11.36
CA THR A 95 29.92 21.51 12.66
C THR A 95 29.54 22.98 12.77
N PRO A 96 28.39 23.32 13.38
CA PRO A 96 27.96 24.71 13.54
C PRO A 96 28.97 25.52 14.37
N PHE A 97 28.98 26.83 14.19
CA PHE A 97 29.83 27.72 14.97
C PHE A 97 29.41 27.70 16.45
N ALA A 98 30.40 27.65 17.34
CA ALA A 98 30.14 27.65 18.78
C ALA A 98 29.51 28.98 19.23
N THR A 99 29.83 30.08 18.54
CA THR A 99 29.26 31.40 18.76
C THR A 99 29.02 32.15 17.45
N ARG A 100 28.10 33.13 17.46
CA ARG A 100 27.84 33.97 16.27
C ARG A 100 29.02 34.82 15.83
N GLN A 101 29.92 35.16 16.76
CA GLN A 101 31.12 35.95 16.45
C GLN A 101 32.12 35.14 15.61
N ASP A 102 32.22 33.83 15.88
CA ASP A 102 33.07 32.92 15.11
C ASP A 102 32.52 32.71 13.68
N GLU A 103 31.19 32.70 13.53
CA GLU A 103 30.50 32.61 12.25
C GLU A 103 30.76 33.83 11.37
N GLU A 104 30.58 35.04 11.91
CA GLU A 104 30.79 36.29 11.16
C GLU A 104 32.23 36.48 10.69
N LYS A 105 33.20 36.02 11.49
CA LYS A 105 34.62 36.11 11.14
C LYS A 105 34.98 35.15 10.02
N ALA A 106 34.52 33.90 10.10
CA ALA A 106 34.74 32.90 9.06
C ALA A 106 34.10 33.31 7.72
N LEU A 107 32.94 33.98 7.77
CA LEU A 107 32.26 34.47 6.57
C LEU A 107 32.99 35.64 5.90
N LYS A 108 33.69 36.48 6.67
CA LYS A 108 34.52 37.59 6.16
C LYS A 108 35.84 37.12 5.54
N ASP A 109 36.43 36.03 6.04
CA ASP A 109 37.70 35.50 5.54
C ASP A 109 37.53 34.67 4.24
N GLN A 110 36.29 34.39 3.80
CA GLN A 110 35.97 33.62 2.58
C GLN A 110 35.70 34.48 1.33
N SER A 111 35.86 35.81 1.40
CA SER A 111 35.68 36.75 0.27
C SER A 111 36.98 37.24 -0.32
#